data_AF-A0A3N5JNN1-F1
#
_entry.id   AF-A0A3N5JNN1-F1
#
_cell.length_a   1.000
_cell.length_b   1.000
_cell.length_c   1.000
_cell.angle_alpha   90.00
_cell.angle_beta   90.00
_cell.angle_gamma   90.00
#
_symmetry.space_group_name_H-M   'P 1'
#
loop_
_entity.id
_entity.type
_entity.pdbx_description
1 polymer ?
#
loop_
_entity_poly.entity_id
_entity_poly.type
_entity_poly.pdbx_seq_one_letter_code
_entity_poly.pdbx_strand_id
1 'polypeptide(L)'
;MKSQTCSRLFISPFLLLLFISGCKKQVLTSQIPENPLVIDGLNSEWNSNLIVDEKTKVSYAVQNDTKNLYLLLMTDDISTQHRLLMTGLVLWLDEQGDGVKEAGVKFPRGLMERELPAGDFFRSLHDRSGKFDEERFQAFTKEWCRDVQIVDHKSNNLGIFTHREAEQMGIQFQLGLHDNKMIYELCLPLEISGRVQWHFAPQITLGIETPQMQFSGMRPMRPTSSADAGGSPGGSPGGGRGGRGGGRGGGAIPEGNAETELAGAGQGGGGRGMNSEPIKLSMDVILAK
;
A
#
# COMPACT_ATOMS: atom_id res chain seq x y z
N MET A 1 -33.93 -32.45 54.28
CA MET A 1 -34.80 -31.63 53.42
C MET A 1 -33.98 -30.48 52.83
N LYS A 2 -33.65 -30.54 51.53
CA LYS A 2 -33.17 -29.41 50.72
C LYS A 2 -33.79 -29.59 49.34
N SER A 3 -34.78 -28.77 48.97
CA SER A 3 -35.34 -28.75 47.62
C SER A 3 -34.49 -27.82 46.75
N GLN A 4 -33.93 -28.35 45.67
CA GLN A 4 -33.41 -27.51 44.58
C GLN A 4 -34.50 -27.44 43.50
N THR A 5 -35.07 -26.26 43.35
CA THR A 5 -35.96 -25.91 42.24
C THR A 5 -35.14 -25.74 40.97
N CYS A 6 -35.34 -26.64 40.01
CA CYS A 6 -34.73 -26.56 38.70
C CYS A 6 -35.64 -25.73 37.78
N SER A 7 -35.37 -24.43 37.68
CA SER A 7 -36.08 -23.50 36.79
C SER A 7 -35.75 -23.85 35.34
N ARG A 8 -36.68 -24.47 34.62
CA ARG A 8 -36.54 -24.73 33.17
C ARG A 8 -36.75 -23.43 32.41
N LEU A 9 -35.66 -22.83 31.94
CA LEU A 9 -35.68 -21.71 31.01
C LEU A 9 -36.18 -22.23 29.65
N PHE A 10 -37.45 -21.97 29.32
CA PHE A 10 -38.00 -22.27 27.99
C PHE A 10 -37.53 -21.20 27.01
N ILE A 11 -36.41 -21.46 26.33
CA ILE A 11 -35.94 -20.64 25.23
C ILE A 11 -36.82 -20.94 24.01
N SER A 12 -37.64 -19.97 23.60
CA SER A 12 -38.53 -20.08 22.44
C SER A 12 -37.73 -20.36 21.16
N PRO A 13 -38.06 -21.40 20.37
CA PRO A 13 -37.37 -21.73 19.12
C PRO A 13 -37.56 -20.68 18.02
N PHE A 14 -38.38 -19.65 18.24
CA PHE A 14 -38.61 -18.56 17.29
C PHE A 14 -37.50 -17.49 17.27
N LEU A 15 -36.61 -17.49 18.28
CA LEU A 15 -35.53 -16.50 18.39
C LEU A 15 -34.20 -16.93 17.73
N LEU A 16 -34.15 -18.12 17.11
CA LEU A 16 -32.93 -18.72 16.54
C LEU A 16 -32.84 -18.60 15.01
N LEU A 17 -33.57 -17.67 14.38
CA LEU A 17 -33.68 -17.54 12.92
C LEU A 17 -33.10 -16.25 12.31
N LEU A 18 -32.40 -15.40 13.09
CA LEU A 18 -32.01 -14.05 12.65
C LEU A 18 -30.53 -13.79 12.38
N PHE A 19 -29.66 -14.81 12.26
CA PHE A 19 -28.22 -14.59 12.02
C PHE A 19 -27.61 -15.44 10.91
N ILE A 20 -28.30 -15.60 9.77
CA ILE A 20 -27.64 -16.06 8.53
C ILE A 20 -27.33 -14.82 7.70
N SER A 21 -26.38 -14.01 8.17
CA SER A 21 -25.77 -12.97 7.33
C SER A 21 -24.73 -13.65 6.45
N GLY A 22 -25.17 -14.21 5.32
CA GLY A 22 -24.28 -14.79 4.32
C GLY A 22 -23.46 -13.67 3.68
N CYS A 23 -22.12 -13.82 3.65
CA CYS A 23 -21.27 -13.03 2.78
C CYS A 23 -21.75 -13.22 1.33
N LYS A 24 -22.51 -12.27 0.79
CA LYS A 24 -22.75 -12.23 -0.66
C LYS A 24 -21.44 -11.90 -1.34
N LYS A 25 -20.90 -12.85 -2.10
CA LYS A 25 -19.80 -12.59 -3.04
C LYS A 25 -20.30 -11.54 -4.04
N GLN A 26 -19.51 -10.50 -4.27
CA GLN A 26 -19.90 -9.40 -5.15
C GLN A 26 -19.79 -9.87 -6.60
N VAL A 27 -20.90 -9.83 -7.33
CA VAL A 27 -20.92 -10.10 -8.77
C VAL A 27 -21.00 -8.78 -9.52
N LEU A 28 -20.10 -8.55 -10.46
CA LEU A 28 -20.06 -7.36 -11.30
C LEU A 28 -20.03 -7.76 -12.78
N THR A 29 -20.75 -7.01 -13.60
CA THR A 29 -20.58 -7.06 -15.05
C THR A 29 -19.60 -5.96 -15.42
N SER A 30 -18.49 -6.32 -16.06
CA SER A 30 -17.54 -5.32 -16.56
C SER A 30 -18.18 -4.47 -17.64
N GLN A 31 -17.61 -3.29 -17.87
CA GLN A 31 -18.09 -2.37 -18.90
C GLN A 31 -17.09 -2.33 -20.06
N ILE A 32 -17.60 -2.11 -21.28
CA ILE A 32 -16.75 -1.80 -22.42
C ILE A 32 -16.33 -0.33 -22.30
N PRO A 33 -15.03 -0.02 -22.36
CA PRO A 33 -14.57 1.37 -22.35
C PRO A 33 -15.19 2.15 -23.53
N GLU A 34 -15.77 3.32 -23.26
CA GLU A 34 -16.32 4.20 -24.31
C GLU A 34 -15.22 4.85 -25.15
N ASN A 35 -14.05 5.06 -24.54
CA ASN A 35 -12.85 5.57 -25.17
C ASN A 35 -11.68 4.61 -24.87
N PRO A 36 -10.63 4.59 -25.71
CA PRO A 36 -9.43 3.83 -25.41
C PRO A 36 -8.84 4.23 -24.05
N LEU A 37 -8.63 3.25 -23.17
CA LEU A 37 -7.95 3.48 -21.89
C LEU A 37 -6.46 3.62 -22.13
N VAL A 38 -5.86 4.64 -21.51
CA VAL A 38 -4.42 4.85 -21.45
C VAL A 38 -3.97 4.49 -20.05
N ILE A 39 -2.99 3.58 -19.93
CA ILE A 39 -2.49 3.10 -18.64
C ILE A 39 -1.35 4.02 -18.19
N ASP A 40 -1.69 5.22 -17.69
CA ASP A 40 -0.76 6.30 -17.34
C ASP A 40 -0.75 6.70 -15.86
N GLY A 41 -1.56 6.02 -15.04
CA GLY A 41 -1.71 6.29 -13.62
C GLY A 41 -2.62 7.48 -13.33
N LEU A 42 -3.48 7.85 -14.28
CA LEU A 42 -4.57 8.79 -14.11
C LEU A 42 -5.91 8.05 -14.18
N ASN A 43 -7.00 8.76 -13.92
CA ASN A 43 -8.34 8.17 -13.90
C ASN A 43 -9.35 8.96 -14.76
N SER A 44 -8.87 9.85 -15.63
CA SER A 44 -9.69 10.75 -16.46
C SER A 44 -10.57 10.00 -17.47
N GLU A 45 -10.07 8.89 -17.98
CA GLU A 45 -10.68 8.02 -18.99
C GLU A 45 -11.70 7.06 -18.36
N TRP A 46 -11.62 6.87 -17.05
CA TRP A 46 -12.47 5.95 -16.33
C TRP A 46 -13.79 6.63 -15.99
N ASN A 47 -14.81 6.32 -16.79
CA ASN A 47 -16.19 6.72 -16.55
C ASN A 47 -16.58 6.37 -15.09
N SER A 48 -17.27 7.29 -14.43
CA SER A 48 -17.45 7.45 -12.96
C SER A 48 -18.12 6.31 -12.16
N ASN A 49 -18.18 5.07 -12.69
CA ASN A 49 -18.77 3.90 -12.05
C ASN A 49 -17.77 3.17 -11.14
N LEU A 50 -17.15 3.91 -10.22
CA LEU A 50 -16.25 3.31 -9.23
C LEU A 50 -17.06 2.60 -8.14
N ILE A 51 -16.65 1.38 -7.81
CA ILE A 51 -17.15 0.62 -6.67
C ILE A 51 -16.29 0.99 -5.46
N VAL A 52 -16.91 1.46 -4.39
CA VAL A 52 -16.22 1.82 -3.15
C VAL A 52 -16.27 0.66 -2.16
N ASP A 53 -15.11 0.19 -1.70
CA ASP A 53 -15.01 -0.66 -0.52
C ASP A 53 -14.66 0.18 0.71
N GLU A 54 -15.68 0.49 1.51
CA GLU A 54 -15.54 1.34 2.69
C GLU A 54 -14.62 0.74 3.76
N LYS A 55 -14.46 -0.59 3.78
CA LYS A 55 -13.63 -1.27 4.77
C LYS A 55 -12.14 -1.02 4.52
N THR A 56 -11.68 -1.22 3.29
CA THR A 56 -10.27 -1.07 2.90
C THR A 56 -9.93 0.34 2.40
N LYS A 57 -10.94 1.22 2.28
CA LYS A 57 -10.78 2.61 1.82
C LYS A 57 -10.22 2.69 0.40
N VAL A 58 -10.66 1.77 -0.46
CA VAL A 58 -10.32 1.78 -1.88
C VAL A 58 -11.57 1.93 -2.72
N SER A 59 -11.40 2.54 -3.88
CA SER A 59 -12.38 2.53 -4.96
C SER A 59 -11.78 1.79 -6.13
N TYR A 60 -12.57 1.01 -6.86
CA TYR A 60 -12.06 0.25 -8.00
C TYR A 60 -13.09 0.14 -9.12
N ALA A 61 -12.61 -0.12 -10.32
CA ALA A 61 -13.45 -0.42 -11.48
C ALA A 61 -12.79 -1.50 -12.33
N VAL A 62 -13.63 -2.30 -12.98
CA VAL A 62 -13.20 -3.33 -13.91
C VAL A 62 -13.91 -3.11 -15.24
N GLN A 63 -13.11 -3.00 -16.29
CA GLN A 63 -13.59 -2.87 -17.67
C GLN A 63 -12.94 -3.95 -18.52
N ASN A 64 -13.51 -4.27 -19.67
CA ASN A 64 -12.86 -5.15 -20.64
C ASN A 64 -13.22 -4.75 -22.06
N ASP A 65 -12.34 -5.09 -22.99
CA ASP A 65 -12.68 -5.13 -24.41
C ASP A 65 -12.57 -6.58 -24.92
N THR A 66 -12.51 -6.76 -26.24
CA THR A 66 -12.38 -8.08 -26.88
C THR A 66 -11.04 -8.78 -26.64
N LYS A 67 -10.04 -8.08 -26.10
CA LYS A 67 -8.65 -8.55 -25.96
C LYS A 67 -8.12 -8.43 -24.55
N ASN A 68 -8.58 -7.48 -23.76
CA ASN A 68 -7.98 -7.09 -22.50
C ASN A 68 -9.02 -6.92 -21.39
N LEU A 69 -8.60 -7.24 -20.18
CA LEU A 69 -9.20 -6.87 -18.91
C LEU A 69 -8.43 -5.67 -18.34
N TYR A 70 -9.17 -4.69 -17.84
CA TYR A 70 -8.65 -3.48 -17.23
C TYR A 70 -9.09 -3.40 -15.77
N LEU A 71 -8.15 -3.06 -14.89
CA LEU A 71 -8.42 -2.78 -13.49
C LEU A 71 -7.89 -1.39 -13.13
N LEU A 72 -8.77 -0.58 -12.55
CA LEU A 72 -8.43 0.64 -11.82
C LEU A 72 -8.63 0.37 -10.33
N LEU A 73 -7.66 0.74 -9.51
CA LEU A 73 -7.82 0.83 -8.06
C LEU A 73 -7.26 2.16 -7.57
N MET A 74 -8.01 2.84 -6.71
CA MET A 74 -7.65 4.16 -6.19
C MET A 74 -7.83 4.24 -4.68
N THR A 75 -7.01 5.05 -4.02
CA THR A 75 -7.19 5.37 -2.61
C THR A 75 -6.57 6.72 -2.25
N ASP A 76 -7.26 7.49 -1.41
CA ASP A 76 -6.74 8.71 -0.77
C ASP A 76 -6.37 8.49 0.71
N ASP A 77 -6.57 7.27 1.23
CA ASP A 77 -6.19 6.92 2.59
C ASP A 77 -4.68 6.69 2.68
N ILE A 78 -4.00 7.54 3.45
CA ILE A 78 -2.54 7.52 3.59
C ILE A 78 -2.04 6.15 4.10
N SER A 79 -2.78 5.47 4.97
CA SER A 79 -2.37 4.17 5.52
C SER A 79 -2.50 3.07 4.48
N THR A 80 -3.52 3.11 3.62
CA THR A 80 -3.68 2.19 2.48
C THR A 80 -2.65 2.47 1.40
N GLN A 81 -2.37 3.74 1.10
CA GLN A 81 -1.30 4.15 0.18
C GLN A 81 0.07 3.63 0.64
N HIS A 82 0.40 3.79 1.93
CA HIS A 82 1.64 3.28 2.50
C HIS A 82 1.72 1.75 2.38
N ARG A 83 0.65 1.04 2.71
CA ARG A 83 0.58 -0.42 2.59
C ARG A 83 0.83 -0.86 1.15
N LEU A 84 0.12 -0.30 0.18
CA LEU A 84 0.26 -0.60 -1.24
C LEU A 84 1.71 -0.45 -1.70
N LEU A 85 2.36 0.64 -1.33
CA LEU A 85 3.74 0.88 -1.72
C LEU A 85 4.74 -0.05 -1.03
N MET A 86 4.51 -0.38 0.25
CA MET A 86 5.41 -1.26 1.02
C MET A 86 5.28 -2.73 0.64
N THR A 87 4.06 -3.24 0.43
CA THR A 87 3.80 -4.67 0.19
C THR A 87 3.57 -5.01 -1.28
N GLY A 88 3.19 -4.02 -2.08
CA GLY A 88 2.60 -4.24 -3.40
C GLY A 88 1.12 -4.63 -3.33
N LEU A 89 0.53 -4.80 -4.50
CA LEU A 89 -0.82 -5.32 -4.73
C LEU A 89 -0.71 -6.57 -5.61
N VAL A 90 -1.47 -7.61 -5.29
CA VAL A 90 -1.59 -8.82 -6.11
C VAL A 90 -3.01 -8.91 -6.64
N LEU A 91 -3.15 -8.92 -7.96
CA LEU A 91 -4.36 -9.33 -8.64
C LEU A 91 -4.29 -10.84 -8.89
N TRP A 92 -5.04 -11.61 -8.11
CA TRP A 92 -5.27 -13.03 -8.31
C TRP A 92 -6.31 -13.27 -9.39
N LEU A 93 -5.96 -14.17 -10.29
CA LEU A 93 -6.74 -14.60 -11.42
C LEU A 93 -7.23 -16.02 -11.14
N ASP A 94 -8.54 -16.18 -11.22
CA ASP A 94 -9.22 -17.47 -11.30
C ASP A 94 -9.90 -17.50 -12.67
N GLU A 95 -9.27 -18.21 -13.60
CA GLU A 95 -9.64 -18.19 -15.01
C GLU A 95 -10.95 -18.93 -15.28
N GLN A 96 -11.36 -19.82 -14.36
CA GLN A 96 -12.54 -20.68 -14.46
C GLN A 96 -13.75 -20.14 -13.68
N GLY A 97 -13.54 -19.18 -12.77
CA GLY A 97 -14.59 -18.60 -11.93
C GLY A 97 -15.03 -19.50 -10.77
N ASP A 98 -14.23 -20.50 -10.40
CA ASP A 98 -14.54 -21.46 -9.33
C ASP A 98 -14.03 -21.04 -7.93
N GLY A 99 -13.33 -19.90 -7.87
CA GLY A 99 -12.71 -19.30 -6.70
C GLY A 99 -11.27 -19.75 -6.46
N VAL A 100 -10.70 -20.60 -7.31
CA VAL A 100 -9.32 -21.09 -7.19
C VAL A 100 -8.36 -20.08 -7.80
N LYS A 101 -7.46 -19.54 -6.99
CA LYS A 101 -6.37 -18.70 -7.49
C LYS A 101 -5.43 -19.56 -8.33
N GLU A 102 -5.28 -19.26 -9.61
CA GLU A 102 -4.40 -20.03 -10.50
C GLU A 102 -3.08 -19.29 -10.74
N ALA A 103 -3.18 -17.99 -11.04
CA ALA A 103 -2.06 -17.09 -11.23
C ALA A 103 -2.28 -15.75 -10.50
N GLY A 104 -1.20 -15.05 -10.19
CA GLY A 104 -1.24 -13.72 -9.60
C GLY A 104 -0.34 -12.74 -10.34
N VAL A 105 -0.83 -11.54 -10.60
CA VAL A 105 -0.06 -10.42 -11.14
C VAL A 105 0.19 -9.43 -10.02
N LYS A 106 1.45 -9.22 -9.66
CA LYS A 106 1.87 -8.36 -8.57
C LYS A 106 2.55 -7.10 -9.08
N PHE A 107 1.94 -5.95 -8.78
CA PHE A 107 2.48 -4.63 -9.06
C PHE A 107 1.98 -3.62 -8.00
N PRO A 108 2.76 -2.57 -7.66
CA PRO A 108 4.22 -2.61 -7.72
C PRO A 108 4.74 -3.81 -6.91
N ARG A 109 5.96 -4.26 -7.21
CA ARG A 109 6.67 -5.09 -6.23
C ARG A 109 6.94 -4.21 -5.00
N GLY A 110 6.45 -4.63 -3.84
CA GLY A 110 6.52 -3.82 -2.63
C GLY A 110 7.95 -3.44 -2.26
N LEU A 111 8.14 -2.25 -1.69
CA LEU A 111 9.46 -1.79 -1.24
C LEU A 111 10.12 -2.75 -0.24
N MET A 112 9.36 -3.51 0.53
CA MET A 112 9.91 -4.51 1.47
C MET A 112 10.64 -5.67 0.79
N GLU A 113 10.35 -5.91 -0.50
CA GLU A 113 11.00 -6.96 -1.31
C GLU A 113 12.17 -6.40 -2.11
N ARG A 114 12.41 -5.09 -2.01
CA ARG A 114 13.53 -4.40 -2.64
C ARG A 114 14.55 -4.09 -1.55
N GLU A 115 15.84 -4.21 -1.88
CA GLU A 115 16.94 -3.85 -0.98
C GLU A 115 17.11 -2.32 -0.91
N LEU A 116 16.03 -1.61 -0.55
CA LEU A 116 16.02 -0.16 -0.44
C LEU A 116 16.17 0.25 1.03
N PRO A 117 16.88 1.36 1.33
CA PRO A 117 16.88 1.97 2.65
C PRO A 117 15.51 2.59 2.94
N ALA A 118 14.52 1.76 3.25
CA ALA A 118 13.10 2.09 3.18
C ALA A 118 12.70 3.24 4.12
N GLY A 119 13.37 3.45 5.26
CA GLY A 119 12.97 4.46 6.25
C GLY A 119 13.10 5.90 5.75
N ASP A 120 14.33 6.35 5.51
CA ASP A 120 14.60 7.74 5.11
C ASP A 120 14.21 8.02 3.66
N PHE A 121 14.33 7.00 2.80
CA PHE A 121 13.90 7.09 1.42
C PHE A 121 12.39 7.30 1.31
N PHE A 122 11.59 6.51 2.03
CA PHE A 122 10.14 6.63 1.97
C PHE A 122 9.65 7.97 2.52
N ARG A 123 10.24 8.46 3.61
CA ARG A 123 9.96 9.81 4.14
C ARG A 123 10.29 10.91 3.14
N SER A 124 11.29 10.71 2.28
CA SER A 124 11.64 11.70 1.25
C SER A 124 10.54 11.89 0.21
N LEU A 125 9.64 10.91 0.05
CA LEU A 125 8.48 10.98 -0.83
C LEU A 125 7.34 11.81 -0.24
N HIS A 126 7.41 12.20 1.03
CA HIS A 126 6.37 13.00 1.68
C HIS A 126 6.69 14.50 1.65
N ASP A 127 5.64 15.30 1.64
CA ASP A 127 5.69 16.73 1.87
C ASP A 127 5.78 17.06 3.38
N ARG A 128 5.78 18.34 3.72
CA ARG A 128 5.81 18.79 5.12
C ARG A 128 4.54 18.46 5.91
N SER A 129 3.44 18.12 5.24
CA SER A 129 2.17 17.71 5.85
C SER A 129 2.08 16.20 6.11
N GLY A 130 3.05 15.43 5.62
CA GLY A 130 3.07 13.96 5.74
C GLY A 130 2.29 13.24 4.65
N LYS A 131 1.81 13.96 3.62
CA LYS A 131 1.20 13.40 2.41
C LYS A 131 2.27 13.13 1.37
N PHE A 132 2.01 12.24 0.40
CA PHE A 132 2.96 12.05 -0.69
C PHE A 132 3.04 13.32 -1.54
N ASP A 133 4.26 13.76 -1.82
CA ASP A 133 4.54 14.82 -2.78
C ASP A 133 4.44 14.24 -4.20
N GLU A 134 3.57 14.82 -5.03
CA GLU A 134 3.24 14.27 -6.35
C GLU A 134 4.45 14.21 -7.28
N GLU A 135 5.25 15.26 -7.36
CA GLU A 135 6.43 15.30 -8.23
C GLU A 135 7.46 14.24 -7.81
N ARG A 136 7.76 14.15 -6.51
CA ARG A 136 8.68 13.15 -5.97
C ARG A 136 8.15 11.74 -6.15
N PHE A 137 6.85 11.54 -5.94
CA PHE A 137 6.21 10.24 -6.13
C PHE A 137 6.28 9.79 -7.59
N GLN A 138 6.00 10.68 -8.54
CA GLN A 138 6.07 10.37 -9.96
C GLN A 138 7.51 10.07 -10.42
N ALA A 139 8.51 10.80 -9.89
CA ALA A 139 9.91 10.47 -10.13
C ALA A 139 10.27 9.10 -9.54
N PHE A 140 9.76 8.79 -8.34
CA PHE A 140 9.94 7.52 -7.67
C PHE A 140 9.34 6.36 -8.46
N THR A 141 8.08 6.43 -8.91
CA THR A 141 7.43 5.34 -9.64
C THR A 141 8.11 5.09 -10.97
N LYS A 142 8.53 6.15 -11.67
CA LYS A 142 9.31 6.06 -12.91
C LYS A 142 10.64 5.36 -12.73
N GLU A 143 11.29 5.47 -11.56
CA GLU A 143 12.59 4.83 -11.31
C GLU A 143 12.44 3.41 -10.76
N TRP A 144 11.53 3.22 -9.81
CA TRP A 144 11.48 2.02 -8.98
C TRP A 144 10.33 1.08 -9.31
N CYS A 145 9.22 1.57 -9.87
CA CYS A 145 8.05 0.76 -10.19
C CYS A 145 8.05 0.35 -11.67
N ARG A 146 9.17 -0.21 -12.14
CA ARG A 146 9.42 -0.57 -13.55
C ARG A 146 9.14 -2.03 -13.90
N ASP A 147 8.77 -2.84 -12.92
CA ASP A 147 8.62 -4.27 -13.07
C ASP A 147 7.31 -4.80 -12.49
N VAL A 148 6.77 -5.81 -13.15
CA VAL A 148 5.63 -6.61 -12.69
C VAL A 148 6.11 -8.02 -12.39
N GLN A 149 5.61 -8.60 -11.31
CA GLN A 149 5.91 -9.98 -10.95
C GLN A 149 4.69 -10.86 -11.22
N ILE A 150 4.91 -12.02 -11.83
CA ILE A 150 3.88 -13.05 -11.98
C ILE A 150 4.19 -14.18 -11.01
N VAL A 151 3.16 -14.63 -10.29
CA VAL A 151 3.25 -15.70 -9.30
C VAL A 151 2.24 -16.82 -9.57
N ASP A 152 2.53 -18.02 -9.10
CA ASP A 152 1.57 -19.14 -9.10
C ASP A 152 0.60 -19.06 -7.89
N HIS A 153 -0.37 -19.97 -7.85
CA HIS A 153 -1.31 -20.13 -6.73
C HIS A 153 -0.67 -20.30 -5.33
N LYS A 154 0.59 -20.70 -5.25
CA LYS A 154 1.36 -20.82 -3.99
C LYS A 154 2.21 -19.58 -3.71
N SER A 155 2.04 -18.51 -4.49
CA SER A 155 2.86 -17.30 -4.46
C SER A 155 4.33 -17.53 -4.84
N ASN A 156 4.67 -18.63 -5.52
CA ASN A 156 6.01 -18.81 -6.06
C ASN A 156 6.22 -17.89 -7.26
N ASN A 157 7.42 -17.33 -7.39
CA ASN A 157 7.77 -16.45 -8.49
C ASN A 157 7.90 -17.22 -9.82
N LEU A 158 7.02 -16.93 -10.78
CA LEU A 158 7.09 -17.45 -12.16
C LEU A 158 7.96 -16.57 -13.07
N GLY A 159 8.07 -15.29 -12.73
CA GLY A 159 8.95 -14.34 -13.41
C GLY A 159 8.75 -12.90 -12.92
N ILE A 160 9.81 -12.11 -13.05
CA ILE A 160 9.77 -10.66 -12.92
C ILE A 160 10.05 -10.10 -14.31
N PHE A 161 9.17 -9.24 -14.79
CA PHE A 161 9.20 -8.71 -16.14
C PHE A 161 9.33 -7.20 -16.06
N THR A 162 10.31 -6.64 -16.76
CA THR A 162 10.41 -5.20 -16.97
C THR A 162 9.20 -4.68 -17.75
N HIS A 163 8.94 -3.37 -17.72
CA HIS A 163 7.87 -2.74 -18.47
C HIS A 163 7.87 -3.17 -19.95
N ARG A 164 9.04 -3.18 -20.60
CA ARG A 164 9.20 -3.60 -22.00
C ARG A 164 8.84 -5.07 -22.23
N GLU A 165 9.27 -5.98 -21.34
CA GLU A 165 8.96 -7.41 -21.46
C GLU A 165 7.48 -7.67 -21.22
N ALA A 166 6.87 -6.96 -20.27
CA ALA A 166 5.44 -7.04 -20.00
C ALA A 166 4.61 -6.51 -21.19
N GLU A 167 4.98 -5.38 -21.78
CA GLU A 167 4.34 -4.83 -22.98
C GLU A 167 4.37 -5.82 -24.16
N GLN A 168 5.48 -6.55 -24.34
CA GLN A 168 5.59 -7.60 -25.37
C GLN A 168 4.61 -8.75 -25.14
N MET A 169 4.18 -8.96 -23.89
CA MET A 169 3.14 -9.90 -23.51
C MET A 169 1.74 -9.29 -23.52
N GLY A 170 1.59 -8.00 -23.84
CA GLY A 170 0.32 -7.26 -23.78
C GLY A 170 -0.07 -6.77 -22.39
N ILE A 171 0.80 -6.94 -21.39
CA ILE A 171 0.56 -6.47 -20.02
C ILE A 171 1.06 -5.02 -19.91
N GLN A 172 0.18 -4.12 -19.47
CA GLN A 172 0.55 -2.74 -19.14
C GLN A 172 0.17 -2.46 -17.70
N PHE A 173 0.97 -1.67 -17.00
CA PHE A 173 0.75 -1.35 -15.61
C PHE A 173 1.33 0.01 -15.28
N GLN A 174 0.66 0.78 -14.43
CA GLN A 174 1.13 2.08 -14.01
C GLN A 174 0.65 2.43 -12.60
N LEU A 175 1.52 3.10 -11.85
CA LEU A 175 1.22 3.64 -10.53
C LEU A 175 1.41 5.16 -10.58
N GLY A 176 0.33 5.88 -10.32
CA GLY A 176 0.31 7.33 -10.26
C GLY A 176 -0.13 7.86 -8.91
N LEU A 177 0.11 9.14 -8.71
CA LEU A 177 -0.48 9.94 -7.65
C LEU A 177 -1.04 11.19 -8.32
N HIS A 178 -2.30 11.49 -8.08
CA HIS A 178 -2.94 12.69 -8.59
C HIS A 178 -4.00 13.16 -7.59
N ASP A 179 -4.03 14.46 -7.27
CA ASP A 179 -4.94 15.02 -6.26
C ASP A 179 -4.93 14.23 -4.93
N ASN A 180 -3.73 13.80 -4.50
CA ASN A 180 -3.51 12.98 -3.31
C ASN A 180 -4.22 11.61 -3.34
N LYS A 181 -4.69 11.14 -4.49
CA LYS A 181 -5.18 9.78 -4.72
C LYS A 181 -4.09 8.98 -5.39
N MET A 182 -3.70 7.88 -4.77
CA MET A 182 -2.85 6.88 -5.42
C MET A 182 -3.71 6.10 -6.40
N ILE A 183 -3.25 6.00 -7.64
CA ILE A 183 -3.97 5.42 -8.77
C ILE A 183 -3.16 4.25 -9.30
N TYR A 184 -3.77 3.08 -9.25
CA TYR A 184 -3.23 1.83 -9.77
C TYR A 184 -4.02 1.45 -11.02
N GLU A 185 -3.31 1.27 -12.13
CA GLU A 185 -3.89 0.79 -13.37
C GLU A 185 -3.17 -0.46 -13.85
N LEU A 186 -3.95 -1.41 -14.35
CA LEU A 186 -3.45 -2.65 -14.92
C LEU A 186 -4.31 -3.05 -16.12
N CYS A 187 -3.65 -3.33 -17.24
CA CYS A 187 -4.22 -3.96 -18.42
C CYS A 187 -3.60 -5.36 -18.55
N LEU A 188 -4.46 -6.38 -18.56
CA LEU A 188 -4.08 -7.77 -18.81
C LEU A 188 -4.78 -8.26 -20.08
N PRO A 189 -4.06 -8.91 -21.00
CA PRO A 189 -4.74 -9.59 -22.09
C PRO A 189 -5.55 -10.76 -21.53
N LEU A 190 -6.71 -11.01 -22.14
CA LEU A 190 -7.61 -12.11 -21.78
C LEU A 190 -6.98 -13.48 -22.07
N GLU A 191 -5.94 -13.53 -22.91
CA GLU A 191 -5.17 -14.72 -23.22
C GLU A 191 -3.68 -14.39 -23.32
N ILE A 192 -2.85 -15.17 -22.62
CA ILE A 192 -1.38 -15.19 -22.79
C ILE A 192 -0.94 -16.62 -23.07
N SER A 193 0.04 -16.74 -23.97
CA SER A 193 0.77 -17.99 -24.22
C SER A 193 2.27 -17.80 -24.00
N GLY A 194 2.99 -18.91 -23.80
CA GLY A 194 4.45 -18.92 -23.66
C GLY A 194 4.91 -19.31 -22.25
N ARG A 195 5.82 -18.52 -21.67
CA ARG A 195 6.46 -18.83 -20.37
C ARG A 195 5.48 -18.76 -19.20
N VAL A 196 4.54 -17.84 -19.28
CA VAL A 196 3.36 -17.75 -18.43
C VAL A 196 2.16 -17.91 -19.35
N GLN A 197 1.09 -18.53 -18.87
CA GLN A 197 -0.09 -18.82 -19.67
C GLN A 197 -1.34 -18.59 -18.83
N TRP A 198 -2.36 -18.01 -19.46
CA TRP A 198 -3.73 -17.93 -18.93
C TRP A 198 -4.72 -17.72 -20.07
N HIS A 199 -5.97 -18.12 -19.85
CA HIS A 199 -7.08 -17.85 -20.75
C HIS A 199 -8.37 -17.64 -19.96
N PHE A 200 -8.91 -16.42 -19.99
CA PHE A 200 -10.08 -16.08 -19.18
C PHE A 200 -11.39 -16.62 -19.78
N ALA A 201 -12.15 -17.35 -18.97
CA ALA A 201 -13.53 -17.65 -19.28
C ALA A 201 -14.38 -16.36 -19.34
N PRO A 202 -15.57 -16.40 -19.95
CA PRO A 202 -16.49 -15.26 -19.95
C PRO A 202 -16.93 -14.80 -18.55
N GLN A 203 -16.78 -15.66 -17.54
CA GLN A 203 -16.98 -15.35 -16.14
C GLN A 203 -15.76 -15.83 -15.36
N ILE A 204 -15.15 -14.93 -14.59
CA ILE A 204 -13.93 -15.17 -13.80
C ILE A 204 -14.12 -14.68 -12.37
N THR A 205 -13.27 -15.14 -11.44
CA THR A 205 -13.14 -14.46 -10.13
C THR A 205 -11.85 -13.64 -10.13
N LEU A 206 -11.94 -12.38 -9.72
CA LEU A 206 -10.76 -11.56 -9.40
C LEU A 206 -10.59 -11.46 -7.89
N GLY A 207 -9.37 -11.68 -7.42
CA GLY A 207 -8.97 -11.42 -6.04
C GLY A 207 -7.98 -10.27 -5.97
N ILE A 208 -8.26 -9.22 -5.22
CA ILE A 208 -7.32 -8.10 -5.02
C ILE A 208 -6.80 -8.17 -3.60
N GLU A 209 -5.48 -8.32 -3.45
CA GLU A 209 -4.86 -8.54 -2.15
C GLU A 209 -3.56 -7.77 -1.95
N THR A 210 -3.39 -7.16 -0.77
CA THR A 210 -2.07 -6.73 -0.31
C THR A 210 -1.43 -7.87 0.49
N PRO A 211 -0.17 -8.28 0.19
CA PRO A 211 0.53 -9.26 0.99
C PRO A 211 0.58 -8.88 2.48
N GLN A 212 0.53 -9.88 3.36
CA GLN A 212 0.65 -9.62 4.80
C GLN A 212 2.06 -9.12 5.13
N MET A 213 2.15 -8.00 5.85
CA MET A 213 3.40 -7.54 6.42
C MET A 213 3.82 -8.51 7.55
N GLN A 214 4.82 -9.34 7.29
CA GLN A 214 5.46 -10.12 8.34
C GLN A 214 6.46 -9.20 9.05
N PHE A 215 6.12 -8.75 10.26
CA PHE A 215 6.98 -7.89 11.10
C PHE A 215 8.19 -8.62 11.72
N SER A 216 8.49 -9.85 11.27
CA SER A 216 9.65 -10.60 11.72
C SER A 216 10.93 -10.04 11.07
N GLY A 217 11.56 -9.06 11.71
CA GLY A 217 12.91 -8.62 11.33
C GLY A 217 13.16 -7.12 11.37
N MET A 218 12.13 -6.28 11.53
CA MET A 218 12.34 -4.87 11.83
C MET A 218 12.90 -4.76 13.26
N ARG A 219 14.22 -4.59 13.37
CA ARG A 219 14.84 -4.22 14.64
C ARG A 219 14.11 -2.97 15.13
N PRO A 220 13.62 -2.95 16.38
CA PRO A 220 12.96 -1.76 16.91
C PRO A 220 13.92 -0.58 16.71
N MET A 221 13.43 0.47 16.05
CA MET A 221 14.13 1.75 16.01
C MET A 221 14.45 2.08 17.47
N ARG A 222 15.74 1.99 17.81
CA ARG A 222 16.20 2.33 19.14
C ARG A 222 15.74 3.77 19.36
N PRO A 223 14.91 4.05 20.38
CA PRO A 223 14.58 5.44 20.65
C PRO A 223 15.91 6.12 20.90
N THR A 224 16.30 7.07 20.07
CA THR A 224 17.29 8.07 20.47
C THR A 224 16.61 8.92 21.52
N SER A 225 16.50 8.37 22.72
CA SER A 225 16.28 9.14 23.93
C SER A 225 17.57 9.92 24.18
N SER A 226 17.72 11.03 23.48
CA SER A 226 18.40 12.19 24.04
C SER A 226 17.49 12.72 25.15
N ALA A 227 17.47 12.00 26.27
CA ALA A 227 16.97 12.46 27.54
C ALA A 227 18.21 12.58 28.44
N ASP A 228 18.42 13.79 28.92
CA ASP A 228 19.42 14.16 29.90
C ASP A 228 19.58 13.10 31.00
N ALA A 229 20.79 12.59 31.14
CA ALA A 229 21.22 11.89 32.35
C ALA A 229 22.71 12.18 32.54
N GLY A 230 23.00 13.12 33.43
CA GLY A 230 24.34 13.41 33.90
C GLY A 230 25.02 12.17 34.47
N GLY A 231 26.32 12.06 34.22
CA GLY A 231 27.15 11.01 34.79
C GLY A 231 28.52 10.96 34.13
N SER A 232 29.48 11.68 34.71
CA SER A 232 30.91 11.38 34.49
C SER A 232 31.20 9.94 34.89
N PRO A 233 32.07 9.24 34.15
CA PRO A 233 33.19 8.56 34.81
C PRO A 233 34.53 8.91 34.14
N GLY A 234 35.47 9.36 34.96
CA GLY A 234 36.79 9.80 34.52
C GLY A 234 37.76 8.67 34.14
N GLY A 235 38.98 9.10 33.77
CA GLY A 235 40.17 8.25 33.69
C GLY A 235 41.03 8.50 32.46
N SER A 236 41.93 9.48 32.57
CA SER A 236 43.18 9.78 31.81
C SER A 236 43.99 8.57 31.30
N PRO A 237 45.00 8.68 30.39
CA PRO A 237 45.91 9.85 30.29
C PRO A 237 46.52 10.23 28.92
N GLY A 238 46.78 11.53 28.78
CA GLY A 238 48.12 12.04 28.44
C GLY A 238 48.59 11.99 26.98
N GLY A 239 48.81 13.17 26.39
CA GLY A 239 49.49 13.28 25.09
C GLY A 239 49.66 14.69 24.53
N GLY A 240 50.47 15.51 25.22
CA GLY A 240 51.39 16.54 24.71
C GLY A 240 51.12 17.46 23.49
N ARG A 241 51.68 18.68 23.64
CA ARG A 241 51.96 19.77 22.65
C ARG A 241 50.73 20.55 22.18
N GLY A 242 50.61 21.86 22.39
CA GLY A 242 51.63 22.91 22.54
C GLY A 242 51.40 23.92 21.41
N GLY A 243 51.09 25.18 21.72
CA GLY A 243 50.88 26.19 20.68
C GLY A 243 50.29 27.49 21.19
N ARG A 244 51.14 28.51 21.27
CA ARG A 244 50.95 29.85 21.83
C ARG A 244 50.46 30.83 20.75
N GLY A 245 49.66 31.82 21.13
CA GLY A 245 49.35 33.03 20.34
C GLY A 245 47.87 33.10 19.95
N GLY A 246 47.11 34.15 20.23
CA GLY A 246 47.42 35.55 20.45
C GLY A 246 46.54 36.36 19.49
N GLY A 247 45.49 37.01 20.00
CA GLY A 247 44.55 37.74 19.15
C GLY A 247 43.36 38.31 19.91
N ARG A 248 43.62 39.34 20.73
CA ARG A 248 42.59 40.26 21.23
C ARG A 248 42.08 41.09 20.05
N GLY A 249 40.83 40.88 19.66
CA GLY A 249 40.12 41.72 18.70
C GLY A 249 38.74 42.01 19.26
N GLY A 250 38.55 43.25 19.76
CA GLY A 250 37.31 43.70 20.35
C GLY A 250 36.22 43.90 19.30
N GLY A 251 35.01 43.49 19.66
CA GLY A 251 33.77 43.85 18.99
C GLY A 251 32.71 44.01 20.06
N ALA A 252 32.39 45.26 20.39
CA ALA A 252 31.30 45.63 21.27
C ALA A 252 29.97 45.52 20.52
N ILE A 253 29.01 44.77 21.06
CA ILE A 253 27.58 44.89 20.77
C ILE A 253 26.86 44.60 22.11
N PRO A 254 25.87 45.41 22.52
CA PRO A 254 25.52 45.56 23.93
C PRO A 254 24.54 44.51 24.47
N GLU A 255 24.53 44.49 25.80
CA GLU A 255 23.73 43.75 26.77
C GLU A 255 22.21 43.81 26.56
N GLY A 256 21.57 42.63 26.62
CA GLY A 256 20.54 42.29 27.62
C GLY A 256 19.19 43.02 27.63
N ASN A 257 18.12 42.29 27.27
CA ASN A 257 16.96 41.88 28.12
C ASN A 257 15.86 41.36 27.17
N ALA A 258 15.66 40.05 27.03
CA ALA A 258 14.88 39.16 27.90
C ALA A 258 13.36 39.46 27.89
N GLU A 259 12.64 38.72 27.04
CA GLU A 259 11.23 38.26 27.17
C GLU A 259 10.96 37.43 25.89
N THR A 260 11.19 36.10 25.87
CA THR A 260 10.28 35.05 26.34
C THR A 260 8.88 35.15 25.71
N GLU A 261 8.72 34.64 24.49
CA GLU A 261 7.56 33.82 24.07
C GLU A 261 7.82 33.26 22.66
N LEU A 262 8.68 32.24 22.58
CA LEU A 262 8.68 31.32 21.45
C LEU A 262 7.44 30.45 21.59
N ALA A 263 6.39 30.79 20.84
CA ALA A 263 5.25 29.92 20.61
C ALA A 263 5.71 28.68 19.82
N GLY A 264 6.17 27.68 20.57
CA GLY A 264 6.38 26.33 20.08
C GLY A 264 5.04 25.67 19.77
N ALA A 265 4.65 25.69 18.50
CA ALA A 265 3.65 24.78 17.95
C ALA A 265 4.34 23.68 17.12
N GLY A 266 5.34 23.03 17.72
CA GLY A 266 5.90 21.77 17.26
C GLY A 266 5.20 20.62 17.98
N GLN A 267 3.90 20.47 17.78
CA GLN A 267 3.19 19.31 18.33
C GLN A 267 3.52 18.12 17.45
N GLY A 268 4.44 17.29 17.95
CA GLY A 268 4.86 16.05 17.34
C GLY A 268 3.65 15.21 16.95
N GLY A 269 3.54 14.94 15.65
CA GLY A 269 2.66 13.90 15.13
C GLY A 269 3.14 12.56 15.66
N GLY A 270 2.63 12.18 16.82
CA GLY A 270 2.74 10.83 17.36
C GLY A 270 2.31 9.85 16.27
N GLY A 271 3.17 8.86 16.01
CA GLY A 271 2.93 7.82 15.02
C GLY A 271 1.58 7.18 15.25
N ARG A 272 0.60 7.55 14.43
CA ARG A 272 -0.57 6.73 14.19
C ARG A 272 -0.02 5.46 13.56
N GLY A 273 -0.09 4.35 14.28
CA GLY A 273 0.30 3.05 13.76
C GLY A 273 -0.36 2.81 12.40
N MET A 274 0.37 2.17 11.49
CA MET A 274 -0.09 1.74 10.16
C MET A 274 -1.23 0.72 10.28
N ASN A 275 -2.40 1.16 10.71
CA ASN A 275 -3.54 0.31 11.04
C ASN A 275 -4.60 0.36 9.92
N SER A 276 -4.16 0.36 8.65
CA SER A 276 -5.05 0.05 7.54
C SER A 276 -5.32 -1.45 7.52
N GLU A 277 -6.58 -1.85 7.30
CA GLU A 277 -6.89 -3.25 7.02
C GLU A 277 -6.16 -3.71 5.74
N PRO A 278 -5.62 -4.93 5.69
CA PRO A 278 -5.14 -5.49 4.43
C PRO A 278 -6.25 -5.48 3.38
N ILE A 279 -5.92 -5.10 2.15
CA ILE A 279 -6.86 -5.24 1.05
C ILE A 279 -7.05 -6.75 0.83
N LYS A 280 -8.31 -7.19 0.87
CA LYS A 280 -8.72 -8.55 0.52
C LYS A 280 -10.11 -8.50 -0.08
N LEU A 281 -10.17 -8.21 -1.36
CA LEU A 281 -11.40 -8.15 -2.15
C LEU A 281 -11.49 -9.39 -3.02
N SER A 282 -12.70 -9.92 -3.17
CA SER A 282 -13.00 -11.00 -4.11
C SER A 282 -14.32 -10.68 -4.81
N MET A 283 -14.29 -10.76 -6.13
CA MET A 283 -15.43 -10.40 -6.97
C MET A 283 -15.54 -11.34 -8.17
N ASP A 284 -16.76 -11.74 -8.48
CA ASP A 284 -17.06 -12.45 -9.73
C ASP A 284 -17.27 -11.41 -10.81
N VAL A 285 -16.56 -11.55 -11.93
CA VAL A 285 -16.61 -10.64 -13.06
C VAL A 285 -17.20 -11.37 -14.26
N ILE A 286 -18.31 -10.85 -14.77
CA ILE A 286 -18.89 -11.28 -16.06
C ILE A 286 -18.35 -10.31 -17.11
N LEU A 287 -17.57 -10.83 -18.07
CA LEU A 287 -16.98 -10.05 -19.14
C LEU A 287 -18.09 -9.52 -20.09
N ALA A 288 -18.00 -8.23 -20.44
CA ALA A 288 -18.85 -7.66 -21.47
C ALA A 288 -18.48 -8.25 -22.85
N LYS A 289 -19.50 -8.41 -23.68
CA LYS A 289 -19.40 -8.97 -25.04
C LYS A 289 -19.32 -7.88 -26.09
#